data_AF-A0A5W3ESF8-F1
#
_entry.id   AF-A0A5W3ESF8-F1
#
_cell.length_a   1.000
_cell.length_b   1.000
_cell.length_c   1.000
_cell.angle_alpha   90.00
_cell.angle_beta   90.00
_cell.angle_gamma   90.00
#
_symmetry.space_group_name_H-M   'P 1'
#
loop_
_entity.id
_entity.type
_entity.pdbx_description
1 polymer ?
#
loop_
_entity_poly.entity_id
_entity_poly.type
_entity_poly.pdbx_seq_one_letter_code
_entity_poly.pdbx_strand_id
1 'polypeptide(L)'
;MAEHIDPSLERWCERQMPHVAKKLTLRKLTEQPLHLSKCKIPTFSPRIPLSCAPDEDKTVPRICCSVDLERAIKGARHNFSAIEIPTRLYLYGFDERDVAQPSVNLTQEPNRAGEVWIVPHRMSNWDIKPIYLGEMRLSELRNGGHVFVYHLSFGQDVRLSTSQLLKAGEFYRLIISVNWERGEVKVSEAVATARTAFDNALNEYVVSP
;
A
#
# COMPACT_ATOMS: atom_id res chain seq x y z
N MET A 1 23.96 -9.10 14.30
CA MET A 1 24.75 -8.57 13.18
C MET A 1 23.95 -7.40 12.62
N ALA A 2 24.54 -6.22 12.45
CA ALA A 2 23.83 -5.12 11.80
C ALA A 2 23.46 -5.59 10.39
N GLU A 3 22.17 -5.63 10.07
CA GLU A 3 21.72 -6.05 8.75
C GLU A 3 22.15 -4.99 7.74
N HIS A 4 23.23 -5.30 6.99
CA HIS A 4 23.72 -4.44 5.94
C HIS A 4 22.70 -4.36 4.80
N ILE A 5 22.54 -3.14 4.28
CA ILE A 5 21.79 -2.87 3.06
C ILE A 5 22.57 -3.41 1.87
N ASP A 6 21.85 -3.88 0.84
CA ASP A 6 22.47 -4.34 -0.40
C ASP A 6 23.34 -3.22 -1.03
N PRO A 7 24.65 -3.45 -1.28
CA PRO A 7 25.54 -2.45 -1.88
C PRO A 7 25.14 -1.99 -3.29
N SER A 8 24.29 -2.73 -3.99
CA SER A 8 23.72 -2.28 -5.27
C SER A 8 22.68 -1.17 -5.08
N LEU A 9 21.91 -1.19 -3.98
CA LEU A 9 20.97 -0.14 -3.64
C LEU A 9 21.68 1.16 -3.23
N GLU A 10 22.78 1.05 -2.48
CA GLU A 10 23.65 2.18 -2.13
C GLU A 10 24.19 2.85 -3.40
N ARG A 11 24.80 2.07 -4.30
CA ARG A 11 25.31 2.56 -5.59
C ARG A 11 24.20 3.14 -6.47
N TRP A 12 22.99 2.59 -6.41
CA TRP A 12 21.84 3.16 -7.12
C TRP A 12 21.48 4.55 -6.57
N CYS A 13 21.50 4.73 -5.25
CA CYS A 13 21.19 5.99 -4.58
C CYS A 13 22.23 7.08 -4.91
N GLU A 14 23.52 6.72 -4.88
CA GLU A 14 24.64 7.61 -5.23
C GLU A 14 24.56 8.13 -6.67
N ARG A 15 23.93 7.36 -7.57
CA ARG A 15 23.73 7.73 -8.98
C ARG A 15 22.46 8.53 -9.24
N GLN A 16 21.61 8.73 -8.23
CA GLN A 16 20.43 9.59 -8.38
C GLN A 16 20.83 11.06 -8.47
N MET A 17 19.94 11.88 -9.02
CA MET A 17 20.13 13.33 -9.00
C MET A 17 20.27 13.83 -7.55
N PRO A 18 21.14 14.82 -7.27
CA PRO A 18 21.41 15.25 -5.89
C PRO A 18 20.17 15.69 -5.11
N HIS A 19 19.14 16.23 -5.76
CA HIS A 19 17.90 16.64 -5.09
C HIS A 19 17.00 15.46 -4.71
N VAL A 20 17.15 14.30 -5.38
CA VAL A 20 16.49 13.03 -5.05
C VAL A 20 17.27 12.33 -3.95
N ALA A 21 18.57 12.10 -4.15
CA ALA A 21 19.42 11.32 -3.23
C ALA A 21 19.36 11.87 -1.79
N LYS A 22 19.43 13.21 -1.62
CA LYS A 22 19.35 13.89 -0.31
C LYS A 22 18.00 13.71 0.40
N LYS A 23 16.97 13.29 -0.32
CA LYS A 23 15.59 13.11 0.17
C LYS A 23 15.20 11.64 0.27
N LEU A 24 16.15 10.73 0.07
CA LEU A 24 15.97 9.29 0.24
C LEU A 24 16.68 8.82 1.51
N THR A 25 16.10 7.84 2.17
CA THR A 25 16.75 7.07 3.23
C THR A 25 16.69 5.60 2.85
N LEU A 26 17.85 4.95 2.74
CA LEU A 26 17.90 3.51 2.45
C LEU A 26 17.56 2.73 3.72
N ARG A 27 16.74 1.70 3.58
CA ARG A 27 16.31 0.86 4.70
C ARG A 27 16.27 -0.60 4.32
N LYS A 28 16.61 -1.44 5.29
CA LYS A 28 16.31 -2.86 5.29
C LYS A 28 15.08 -3.08 6.16
N LEU A 29 14.01 -3.61 5.57
CA LEU A 29 12.79 -3.93 6.31
C LEU A 29 12.89 -5.32 6.93
N THR A 30 12.35 -5.47 8.14
CA THR A 30 12.18 -6.78 8.77
C THR A 30 10.99 -7.53 8.17
N GLU A 31 9.91 -6.80 7.88
CA GLU A 31 8.68 -7.32 7.28
C GLU A 31 8.60 -7.02 5.79
N GLN A 32 7.77 -7.78 5.06
CA GLN A 32 7.51 -7.49 3.66
C GLN A 32 6.90 -6.11 3.44
N PRO A 33 7.42 -5.33 2.48
CA PRO A 33 6.73 -4.15 2.01
C PRO A 33 5.42 -4.58 1.32
N LEU A 34 4.37 -3.80 1.56
CA LEU A 34 3.01 -4.09 1.12
C LEU A 34 2.56 -3.15 0.00
N HIS A 35 1.81 -3.68 -0.97
CA HIS A 35 1.18 -2.89 -2.03
C HIS A 35 -0.30 -3.25 -2.17
N LEU A 36 -1.15 -2.22 -2.33
CA LEU A 36 -2.58 -2.35 -2.47
C LEU A 36 -3.03 -1.93 -3.88
N SER A 37 -3.75 -2.81 -4.57
CA SER A 37 -4.18 -2.59 -5.96
C SER A 37 -5.67 -2.87 -6.16
N LYS A 38 -6.30 -2.13 -7.08
CA LYS A 38 -7.66 -2.42 -7.60
C LYS A 38 -7.72 -3.65 -8.50
N CYS A 39 -6.60 -4.01 -9.11
CA CYS A 39 -6.53 -5.08 -10.11
C CYS A 39 -5.57 -6.18 -9.67
N LYS A 40 -5.80 -7.40 -10.16
CA LYS A 40 -4.83 -8.48 -10.00
C LYS A 40 -3.58 -8.19 -10.85
N ILE A 41 -2.41 -8.20 -10.22
CA ILE A 41 -1.13 -7.92 -10.87
C ILE A 41 -0.25 -9.17 -10.76
N PRO A 42 0.04 -9.87 -11.88
CA PRO A 42 0.87 -11.08 -11.85
C PRO A 42 2.37 -10.77 -11.72
N THR A 43 2.79 -9.57 -12.13
CA THR A 43 4.19 -9.13 -12.11
C THR A 43 4.21 -7.62 -11.98
N PHE A 44 5.07 -7.13 -11.08
CA PHE A 44 5.31 -5.71 -10.88
C PHE A 44 6.66 -5.33 -11.48
N SER A 45 6.65 -4.28 -12.30
CA SER A 45 7.87 -3.69 -12.85
C SER A 45 7.94 -2.24 -12.38
N PRO A 46 9.08 -1.77 -11.83
CA PRO A 46 9.26 -0.38 -11.44
C PRO A 46 8.96 0.57 -12.59
N ARG A 47 8.10 1.56 -12.34
CA ARG A 47 7.70 2.57 -13.31
C ARG A 47 7.49 3.92 -12.63
N ILE A 48 7.44 4.99 -13.40
CA ILE A 48 6.96 6.27 -12.87
C ILE A 48 5.48 6.06 -12.47
N PRO A 49 5.08 6.37 -11.23
CA PRO A 49 3.70 6.18 -10.81
C PRO A 49 2.72 6.97 -11.70
N LEU A 50 1.57 6.37 -11.99
CA LEU A 50 0.54 7.04 -12.80
C LEU A 50 -0.20 8.12 -12.00
N SER A 51 -0.27 7.96 -10.69
CA SER A 51 -0.96 8.87 -9.76
C SER A 51 0.06 9.60 -8.87
N CYS A 52 0.89 10.43 -9.48
CA CYS A 52 1.81 11.32 -8.77
C CYS A 52 1.08 12.55 -8.25
N ALA A 53 1.50 13.08 -7.08
CA ALA A 53 1.09 14.43 -6.69
C ALA A 53 1.61 15.45 -7.72
N PRO A 54 0.95 16.63 -7.88
CA PRO A 54 1.30 17.61 -8.91
C PRO A 54 2.80 17.94 -9.01
N ASP A 55 3.47 18.06 -7.86
CA ASP A 55 4.89 18.44 -7.75
C ASP A 55 5.81 17.29 -7.30
N GLU A 56 5.31 16.06 -7.29
CA GLU A 56 6.09 14.87 -6.98
C GLU A 56 7.22 14.67 -8.01
N ASP A 57 8.40 14.21 -7.57
CA ASP A 57 9.49 13.87 -8.48
C ASP A 57 9.11 12.67 -9.37
N LYS A 58 9.21 12.86 -10.69
CA LYS A 58 8.83 11.89 -11.73
C LYS A 58 10.05 11.24 -12.41
N THR A 59 11.20 11.22 -11.77
CA THR A 59 12.45 10.68 -12.34
C THR A 59 12.80 9.29 -11.83
N VAL A 60 12.18 8.85 -10.72
CA VAL A 60 12.48 7.58 -10.08
C VAL A 60 11.44 6.51 -10.45
N PRO A 61 11.78 5.52 -11.31
CA PRO A 61 10.92 4.36 -11.54
C PRO A 61 10.91 3.47 -10.30
N ARG A 62 9.72 3.08 -9.86
CA ARG A 62 9.54 2.38 -8.58
C ARG A 62 8.25 1.58 -8.50
N ILE A 63 8.19 0.71 -7.51
CA ILE A 63 6.95 0.15 -6.98
C ILE A 63 6.69 0.83 -5.65
N CYS A 64 5.61 1.61 -5.57
CA CYS A 64 5.18 2.25 -4.32
C CYS A 64 4.63 1.20 -3.37
N CYS A 65 5.27 1.03 -2.21
CA CYS A 65 4.87 0.10 -1.18
C CYS A 65 4.76 0.81 0.17
N SER A 66 4.36 0.11 1.21
CA SER A 66 4.28 0.63 2.58
C SER A 66 4.67 -0.43 3.60
N VAL A 67 5.06 0.02 4.79
CA VAL A 67 5.53 -0.85 5.88
C VAL A 67 4.42 -1.58 6.63
N ASP A 68 3.16 -1.16 6.46
CA ASP A 68 1.96 -1.79 6.98
C ASP A 68 0.73 -1.46 6.12
N LEU A 69 -0.39 -2.13 6.39
CA LEU A 69 -1.60 -2.03 5.60
C LEU A 69 -2.31 -0.67 5.77
N GLU A 70 -2.30 -0.07 6.96
CA GLU A 70 -2.88 1.26 7.20
C GLU A 70 -2.19 2.31 6.31
N ARG A 71 -0.86 2.31 6.28
CA ARG A 71 -0.08 3.20 5.43
C ARG A 71 -0.25 2.89 3.95
N ALA A 72 -0.36 1.61 3.58
CA ALA A 72 -0.67 1.21 2.20
C ALA A 72 -2.02 1.78 1.75
N ILE A 73 -3.06 1.69 2.60
CA ILE A 73 -4.39 2.26 2.35
C ILE A 73 -4.31 3.78 2.20
N LYS A 74 -3.63 4.48 3.12
CA LYS A 74 -3.47 5.94 3.07
C LYS A 74 -2.72 6.41 1.83
N GLY A 75 -1.61 5.74 1.50
CA GLY A 75 -0.79 6.06 0.31
C GLY A 75 -1.50 5.76 -1.00
N ALA A 76 -2.41 4.78 -1.00
CA ALA A 76 -3.24 4.42 -2.14
C ALA A 76 -4.63 5.09 -2.12
N ARG A 77 -4.74 6.33 -1.60
CA ARG A 77 -6.02 7.08 -1.52
C ARG A 77 -6.81 7.10 -2.83
N HIS A 78 -6.12 7.19 -3.97
CA HIS A 78 -6.71 7.18 -5.31
C HIS A 78 -7.47 5.88 -5.65
N ASN A 79 -7.24 4.79 -4.90
CA ASN A 79 -8.04 3.59 -5.02
C ASN A 79 -9.47 3.81 -4.54
N PHE A 80 -9.69 4.70 -3.57
CA PHE A 80 -11.04 5.03 -3.11
C PHE A 80 -11.63 6.08 -4.04
N SER A 81 -12.85 5.82 -4.53
CA SER A 81 -13.60 6.74 -5.38
C SER A 81 -15.10 6.48 -5.19
N ALA A 82 -15.90 7.54 -5.24
CA ALA A 82 -17.36 7.45 -5.24
C ALA A 82 -17.93 7.26 -6.66
N ILE A 83 -17.09 7.34 -7.71
CA ILE A 83 -17.49 7.18 -9.11
C ILE A 83 -17.17 5.75 -9.57
N GLU A 84 -15.90 5.36 -9.49
CA GLU A 84 -15.46 3.99 -9.78
C GLU A 84 -15.19 3.28 -8.46
N ILE A 85 -16.27 2.76 -7.87
CA ILE A 85 -16.24 2.21 -6.52
C ILE A 85 -15.43 0.89 -6.52
N PRO A 86 -14.30 0.83 -5.79
CA PRO A 86 -13.51 -0.39 -5.66
C PRO A 86 -14.24 -1.43 -4.81
N THR A 87 -14.97 -2.35 -5.42
CA THR A 87 -15.63 -3.43 -4.68
C THR A 87 -14.63 -4.46 -4.14
N ARG A 88 -13.43 -4.54 -4.75
CA ARG A 88 -12.33 -5.41 -4.33
C ARG A 88 -10.99 -4.71 -4.43
N LEU A 89 -10.14 -4.96 -3.44
CA LEU A 89 -8.74 -4.55 -3.43
C LEU A 89 -7.86 -5.75 -3.10
N TYR A 90 -6.72 -5.87 -3.78
CA TYR A 90 -5.78 -6.97 -3.63
C TYR A 90 -4.54 -6.49 -2.90
N LEU A 91 -4.14 -7.24 -1.87
CA LEU A 91 -2.93 -6.96 -1.10
C LEU A 91 -1.80 -7.87 -1.55
N TYR A 92 -0.65 -7.26 -1.78
CA TYR A 92 0.57 -7.92 -2.19
C TYR A 92 1.69 -7.65 -1.20
N GLY A 93 2.53 -8.67 -0.96
CA GLY A 93 3.84 -8.54 -0.34
C GLY A 93 4.93 -8.77 -1.39
N PHE A 94 6.14 -8.30 -1.13
CA PHE A 94 7.31 -8.58 -1.96
C PHE A 94 8.38 -9.20 -1.10
N ASP A 95 9.28 -10.02 -1.64
CA ASP A 95 10.47 -10.54 -0.94
C ASP A 95 11.60 -9.51 -0.84
N GLU A 96 11.62 -8.51 -1.72
CA GLU A 96 12.56 -7.40 -1.63
C GLU A 96 12.36 -6.64 -0.30
N ARG A 97 13.45 -6.49 0.47
CA ARG A 97 13.46 -5.79 1.77
C ARG A 97 14.40 -4.59 1.76
N ASP A 98 15.32 -4.54 0.82
CA ASP A 98 16.22 -3.42 0.62
C ASP A 98 15.46 -2.35 -0.20
N VAL A 99 15.03 -1.30 0.48
CA VAL A 99 14.10 -0.29 -0.07
C VAL A 99 14.63 1.13 0.09
N ALA A 100 14.22 2.01 -0.82
CA ALA A 100 14.43 3.45 -0.69
C ALA A 100 13.20 4.09 -0.06
N GLN A 101 13.33 4.74 1.09
CA GLN A 101 12.26 5.50 1.72
C GLN A 101 12.34 6.96 1.29
N PRO A 102 11.34 7.50 0.57
CA PRO A 102 11.28 8.92 0.26
C PRO A 102 10.88 9.78 1.46
N SER A 103 11.41 10.98 1.53
CA SER A 103 10.83 12.04 2.36
C SER A 103 9.50 12.53 1.78
N VAL A 104 8.65 13.09 2.64
CA VAL A 104 7.40 13.76 2.22
C VAL A 104 7.66 14.89 1.21
N ASN A 105 8.82 15.55 1.30
CA ASN A 105 9.22 16.61 0.35
C ASN A 105 9.65 16.08 -1.02
N LEU A 106 9.80 14.77 -1.18
CA LEU A 106 10.04 14.14 -2.49
C LEU A 106 8.73 13.63 -3.09
N THR A 107 7.84 13.10 -2.24
CA THR A 107 6.55 12.55 -2.68
C THR A 107 5.46 13.61 -2.82
N GLN A 108 5.62 14.76 -2.16
CA GLN A 108 4.63 15.84 -2.07
C GLN A 108 3.26 15.35 -1.56
N GLU A 109 3.25 14.24 -0.81
CA GLU A 109 2.02 13.63 -0.30
C GLU A 109 2.20 13.31 1.20
N PRO A 110 1.65 14.15 2.11
CA PRO A 110 1.79 13.95 3.54
C PRO A 110 1.15 12.65 4.04
N ASN A 111 0.14 12.12 3.33
CA ASN A 111 -0.50 10.85 3.69
C ASN A 111 0.37 9.63 3.38
N ARG A 112 1.46 9.79 2.62
CA ARG A 112 2.44 8.73 2.32
C ARG A 112 3.54 8.59 3.37
N ALA A 113 3.28 9.02 4.61
CA ALA A 113 4.19 8.83 5.73
C ALA A 113 4.41 7.32 6.02
N GLY A 114 5.57 6.80 5.61
CA GLY A 114 5.93 5.38 5.68
C GLY A 114 5.77 4.61 4.36
N GLU A 115 5.60 5.33 3.24
CA GLU A 115 5.86 4.81 1.90
C GLU A 115 7.33 4.38 1.78
N VAL A 116 7.55 3.29 1.07
CA VAL A 116 8.86 2.77 0.71
C VAL A 116 8.84 2.35 -0.74
N TRP A 117 9.97 2.46 -1.42
CA TRP A 117 10.11 2.19 -2.84
C TRP A 117 11.00 0.99 -3.07
N ILE A 118 10.49 0.02 -3.80
CA ILE A 118 11.33 -0.96 -4.49
C ILE A 118 11.74 -0.33 -5.82
N VAL A 119 13.06 -0.23 -6.04
CA VAL A 119 13.67 0.45 -7.18
C VAL A 119 14.51 -0.53 -7.99
N PRO A 120 14.75 -0.27 -9.29
CA PRO A 120 15.47 -1.21 -10.15
C PRO A 120 17.00 -1.12 -9.94
N HIS A 121 17.48 -1.42 -8.73
CA HIS A 121 18.92 -1.35 -8.41
C HIS A 121 19.71 -2.60 -8.83
N ARG A 122 19.02 -3.69 -9.19
CA ARG A 122 19.57 -4.92 -9.80
C ARG A 122 18.59 -5.52 -10.81
N MET A 123 19.08 -6.42 -11.65
CA MET A 123 18.28 -7.03 -12.74
C MET A 123 17.02 -7.74 -12.23
N SER A 124 17.09 -8.41 -11.08
CA SER A 124 15.94 -9.08 -10.47
C SER A 124 14.84 -8.13 -10.00
N ASN A 125 15.08 -6.81 -9.94
CA ASN A 125 14.06 -5.83 -9.56
C ASN A 125 13.26 -5.29 -10.75
N TRP A 126 13.57 -5.67 -11.99
CA TRP A 126 12.80 -5.18 -13.15
C TRP A 126 11.47 -5.88 -13.33
N ASP A 127 11.38 -7.17 -13.00
CA ASP A 127 10.16 -7.96 -13.06
C ASP A 127 10.01 -8.80 -11.79
N ILE A 128 9.29 -8.23 -10.82
CA ILE A 128 9.12 -8.83 -9.50
C ILE A 128 7.78 -9.56 -9.45
N LYS A 129 7.84 -10.85 -9.15
CA LYS A 129 6.63 -11.63 -8.82
C LYS A 129 6.22 -11.29 -7.39
N PRO A 130 5.01 -10.74 -7.17
CA PRO A 130 4.54 -10.45 -5.83
C PRO A 130 4.05 -11.74 -5.15
N ILE A 131 4.01 -11.73 -3.82
CA ILE A 131 3.27 -12.69 -3.03
C ILE A 131 1.85 -12.14 -2.86
N TYR A 132 0.85 -12.85 -3.37
CA TYR A 132 -0.55 -12.48 -3.13
C TYR A 132 -0.93 -12.85 -1.69
N LEU A 133 -1.25 -11.83 -0.88
CA LEU A 133 -1.55 -12.02 0.54
C LEU A 133 -3.03 -12.23 0.79
N GLY A 134 -3.89 -11.72 -0.07
CA GLY A 134 -5.34 -11.82 0.08
C GLY A 134 -6.01 -10.54 -0.41
N GLU A 135 -7.23 -10.30 0.06
CA GLU A 135 -8.06 -9.23 -0.48
C GLU A 135 -8.98 -8.58 0.55
N MET A 136 -9.43 -7.40 0.16
CA MET A 136 -10.41 -6.58 0.84
C MET A 136 -11.65 -6.54 -0.05
N ARG A 137 -12.82 -6.87 0.50
CA ARG A 137 -14.11 -6.86 -0.21
C ARG A 137 -15.04 -5.84 0.42
N LEU A 138 -15.56 -4.92 -0.39
CA LEU A 138 -16.46 -3.87 0.07
C LEU A 138 -17.81 -4.50 0.44
N SER A 139 -18.28 -4.25 1.66
CA SER A 139 -19.65 -4.62 2.07
C SER A 139 -20.57 -3.42 2.18
N GLU A 140 -20.05 -2.23 2.49
CA GLU A 140 -20.88 -1.04 2.62
C GLU A 140 -20.17 0.21 2.13
N LEU A 141 -20.93 1.08 1.47
CA LEU A 141 -20.55 2.45 1.15
C LEU A 141 -21.53 3.38 1.86
N ARG A 142 -21.03 4.24 2.74
CA ARG A 142 -21.87 5.12 3.58
C ARG A 142 -21.52 6.58 3.36
N ASN A 143 -22.39 7.47 3.85
CA ASN A 143 -22.14 8.92 3.91
C ASN A 143 -21.75 9.47 2.54
N GLY A 144 -22.58 9.23 1.52
CA GLY A 144 -22.34 9.70 0.15
C GLY A 144 -21.00 9.27 -0.48
N GLY A 145 -20.41 8.14 -0.07
CA GLY A 145 -19.12 7.66 -0.61
C GLY A 145 -17.88 8.17 0.13
N HIS A 146 -18.05 8.70 1.34
CA HIS A 146 -16.95 9.09 2.21
C HIS A 146 -16.49 7.98 3.16
N VAL A 147 -17.28 6.92 3.34
CA VAL A 147 -16.97 5.83 4.27
C VAL A 147 -17.13 4.49 3.56
N PHE A 148 -16.04 3.73 3.52
CA PHE A 148 -15.97 2.39 2.94
C PHE A 148 -15.82 1.37 4.06
N VAL A 149 -16.67 0.35 4.06
CA VAL A 149 -16.57 -0.78 4.98
C VAL A 149 -16.11 -2.00 4.20
N TYR A 150 -14.94 -2.52 4.57
CA TYR A 150 -14.36 -3.70 3.95
C TYR A 150 -14.35 -4.88 4.90
N HIS A 151 -14.51 -6.08 4.35
CA HIS A 151 -14.10 -7.32 4.98
C HIS A 151 -12.77 -7.77 4.38
N LEU A 152 -11.87 -8.25 5.24
CA LEU A 152 -10.50 -8.61 4.91
C LEU A 152 -10.27 -10.08 5.21
N SER A 153 -9.49 -10.75 4.37
CA SER A 153 -8.91 -12.05 4.69
C SER A 153 -7.57 -12.19 4.00
N PHE A 154 -6.58 -12.68 4.76
CA PHE A 154 -5.22 -12.85 4.28
C PHE A 154 -4.70 -14.27 4.57
N GLY A 155 -3.90 -14.82 3.65
CA GLY A 155 -3.25 -16.12 3.79
C GLY A 155 -1.99 -16.09 4.65
N GLN A 156 -1.53 -14.90 5.07
CA GLN A 156 -0.38 -14.70 5.96
C GLN A 156 -0.72 -13.63 6.99
N ASP A 157 0.05 -13.58 8.08
CA ASP A 157 -0.06 -12.52 9.07
C ASP A 157 0.24 -11.16 8.42
N VAL A 158 -0.64 -10.18 8.59
CA VAL A 158 -0.50 -8.84 8.02
C VAL A 158 -0.56 -7.80 9.13
N ARG A 159 0.45 -6.94 9.21
CA ARG A 159 0.44 -5.82 10.15
C ARG A 159 -0.51 -4.74 9.63
N LEU A 160 -1.58 -4.46 10.38
CA LEU A 160 -2.47 -3.34 10.06
C LEU A 160 -1.78 -2.03 10.39
N SER A 161 -1.26 -1.93 11.62
CA SER A 161 -0.63 -0.75 12.19
C SER A 161 0.42 -1.17 13.22
N THR A 162 1.05 -0.22 13.90
CA THR A 162 1.97 -0.51 15.01
C THR A 162 1.30 -1.21 16.19
N SER A 163 -0.02 -1.08 16.34
CA SER A 163 -0.79 -1.63 17.47
C SER A 163 -1.52 -2.93 17.14
N GLN A 164 -1.66 -3.31 15.87
CA GLN A 164 -2.50 -4.44 15.49
C GLN A 164 -1.89 -5.33 14.40
N LEU A 165 -1.85 -6.63 14.68
CA LEU A 165 -1.51 -7.71 13.76
C LEU A 165 -2.77 -8.50 13.40
N LEU A 166 -3.03 -8.65 12.10
CA LEU A 166 -4.11 -9.48 11.55
C LEU A 166 -3.56 -10.87 11.29
N LYS A 167 -4.24 -11.90 11.80
CA LYS A 167 -3.79 -13.28 11.71
C LYS A 167 -4.20 -13.93 10.40
N ALA A 168 -3.30 -14.77 9.88
CA ALA A 168 -3.55 -15.58 8.69
C ALA A 168 -4.80 -16.45 8.87
N GLY A 169 -5.63 -16.54 7.84
CA GLY A 169 -6.84 -17.37 7.82
C GLY A 169 -8.03 -16.80 8.60
N GLU A 170 -7.85 -15.70 9.33
CA GLU A 170 -8.92 -15.00 10.04
C GLU A 170 -9.62 -13.96 9.15
N PHE A 171 -10.80 -13.53 9.60
CA PHE A 171 -11.63 -12.57 8.90
C PHE A 171 -11.83 -11.33 9.74
N TYR A 172 -11.68 -10.17 9.11
CA TYR A 172 -11.80 -8.89 9.80
C TYR A 172 -12.70 -7.93 9.04
N ARG A 173 -13.32 -7.00 9.78
CA ARG A 173 -14.04 -5.84 9.25
C ARG A 173 -13.22 -4.58 9.54
N LEU A 174 -13.06 -3.73 8.54
CA LEU A 174 -12.27 -2.50 8.58
C LEU A 174 -13.09 -1.34 8.00
N ILE A 175 -13.03 -0.18 8.64
CA ILE A 175 -13.67 1.04 8.15
C ILE A 175 -12.59 1.99 7.64
N ILE A 176 -12.79 2.53 6.44
CA ILE A 176 -11.93 3.54 5.82
C ILE A 176 -12.78 4.77 5.56
N SER A 177 -12.39 5.91 6.14
CA SER A 177 -13.06 7.20 5.93
C SER A 177 -12.17 8.12 5.12
N VAL A 178 -12.72 8.73 4.07
CA VAL A 178 -12.02 9.65 3.18
C VAL A 178 -12.64 11.04 3.27
N ASN A 179 -11.82 12.02 3.62
CA ASN A 179 -12.17 13.43 3.51
C ASN A 179 -11.62 13.96 2.18
N TRP A 180 -12.48 14.16 1.19
CA TRP A 180 -12.08 14.61 -0.15
C TRP A 180 -11.56 16.05 -0.17
N GLU A 181 -12.10 16.92 0.67
CA GLU A 181 -11.72 18.34 0.75
C GLU A 181 -10.30 18.50 1.30
N ARG A 182 -9.98 17.74 2.37
CA ARG A 182 -8.67 17.78 3.03
C ARG A 182 -7.67 16.77 2.47
N GLY A 183 -8.12 15.85 1.63
CA GLY A 183 -7.31 14.74 1.14
C GLY A 183 -6.89 13.73 2.21
N GLU A 184 -7.57 13.71 3.37
CA GLU A 184 -7.22 12.82 4.49
C GLU A 184 -7.87 11.45 4.37
N VAL A 185 -7.15 10.40 4.77
CA VAL A 185 -7.67 9.03 4.91
C VAL A 185 -7.50 8.57 6.34
N LYS A 186 -8.59 8.11 6.96
CA LYS A 186 -8.58 7.48 8.29
C LYS A 186 -8.94 6.01 8.15
N VAL A 187 -8.23 5.18 8.89
CA VAL A 187 -8.40 3.73 8.93
C VAL A 187 -8.73 3.35 10.36
N SER A 188 -9.80 2.60 10.58
CA SER A 188 -10.14 2.09 11.91
C SER A 188 -9.23 0.96 12.34
N GLU A 189 -9.31 0.55 13.60
CA GLU A 189 -8.89 -0.81 13.96
C GLU A 189 -9.74 -1.84 13.21
N ALA A 190 -9.15 -3.01 12.96
CA ALA A 190 -9.83 -4.14 12.39
C ALA A 190 -10.55 -4.93 13.48
N VAL A 191 -11.82 -5.26 13.27
CA VAL A 191 -12.63 -6.04 14.21
C VAL A 191 -12.87 -7.43 13.63
N ALA A 192 -12.72 -8.48 14.42
CA ALA A 192 -13.01 -9.84 13.96
C ALA A 192 -14.45 -9.94 13.43
N THR A 193 -14.64 -10.70 12.35
CA THR A 193 -15.94 -10.87 11.71
C THR A 193 -16.13 -12.30 11.23
N ALA A 194 -17.38 -12.69 10.96
CA ALA A 194 -17.65 -14.03 10.44
C ALA A 194 -17.20 -14.14 8.98
N ARG A 195 -16.70 -15.32 8.60
CA ARG A 195 -16.40 -15.66 7.21
C ARG A 195 -17.56 -15.35 6.25
N THR A 196 -18.80 -15.62 6.68
CA THR A 196 -20.01 -15.37 5.88
C THR A 196 -20.13 -13.91 5.47
N ALA A 197 -19.71 -12.95 6.31
CA ALA A 197 -19.74 -11.55 5.94
C ALA A 197 -18.73 -11.22 4.83
N PHE A 198 -17.54 -11.83 4.87
CA PHE A 198 -16.53 -11.71 3.81
C PHE A 198 -16.97 -12.37 2.50
N ASP A 199 -17.62 -13.53 2.59
CA ASP A 199 -18.14 -14.23 1.41
C ASP A 199 -19.32 -13.49 0.77
N ASN A 200 -20.21 -12.88 1.58
CA ASN A 200 -21.33 -12.08 1.07
C ASN A 200 -20.88 -10.79 0.37
N ALA A 201 -19.83 -10.14 0.88
CA ALA A 201 -19.23 -8.94 0.28
C ALA A 201 -18.67 -9.17 -1.15
N LEU A 202 -18.59 -10.43 -1.60
CA LEU A 202 -18.24 -10.77 -2.98
C LEU A 202 -19.36 -10.43 -3.98
N ASN A 203 -20.62 -10.54 -3.53
CA ASN A 203 -21.81 -10.57 -4.36
C ASN A 203 -22.52 -9.21 -4.38
N GLU A 204 -22.62 -8.56 -3.23
CA GLU A 204 -23.34 -7.30 -3.07
C GLU A 204 -22.68 -6.42 -2.00
N TYR A 205 -22.86 -5.10 -2.15
CA TYR A 205 -22.54 -4.12 -1.13
C TYR A 205 -23.73 -3.18 -0.95
N VAL A 206 -23.91 -2.69 0.27
CA VAL A 206 -25.01 -1.80 0.61
C VAL A 206 -24.57 -0.35 0.49
N VAL A 207 -25.39 0.49 -0.16
CA VAL A 207 -25.21 1.95 -0.14
C VAL A 207 -26.15 2.54 0.89
N SER A 208 -25.60 3.22 1.89
CA SER A 208 -26.37 3.98 2.86
C SER A 208 -26.11 5.48 2.68
N PRO A 209 -27.14 6.34 2.78
CA PRO A 209 -26.99 7.79 2.71
C PRO A 209 -25.87 8.33 3.60
#